data_AF-A0A9D7F5Z6-F1
#
_entry.id   AF-A0A9D7F5Z6-F1
#
_cell.length_a   1.000
_cell.length_b   1.000
_cell.length_c   1.000
_cell.angle_alpha   90.00
_cell.angle_beta   90.00
_cell.angle_gamma   90.00
#
_symmetry.space_group_name_H-M   'P 1'
#
loop_
_entity.id
_entity.type
_entity.pdbx_description
1 polymer ?
#
loop_
_entity_poly.entity_id
_entity_poly.type
_entity_poly.pdbx_seq_one_letter_code
_entity_poly.pdbx_strand_id
1 'polypeptide(L)'
;MTRLLPILVLVLTASFGWSQSSTVQLVSEDETTTVLRFLVDDFVAQSVQTPSGEAFSIEIEDGTPIMKAGAPDLPKLTASILIGDLEHTVVSVISSQYTDYPGLDIVPSEGQSLPEYRPCNGSIHLWSGIPGG
;
A
#
# COMPACT_ATOMS: atom_id res chain seq x y z
N MET A 1 -50.54 -35.21 -9.44
CA MET A 1 -49.40 -36.12 -9.65
C MET A 1 -48.14 -35.37 -9.27
N THR A 2 -47.47 -35.87 -8.23
CA THR A 2 -46.19 -35.40 -7.71
C THR A 2 -45.10 -35.50 -8.77
N ARG A 3 -44.05 -34.67 -8.66
CA ARG A 3 -42.62 -35.04 -8.54
C ARG A 3 -41.70 -33.94 -9.11
N LEU A 4 -40.80 -33.44 -8.24
CA LEU A 4 -39.35 -33.24 -8.46
C LEU A 4 -38.95 -32.42 -9.71
N LEU A 5 -38.30 -31.25 -9.61
CA LEU A 5 -36.94 -31.10 -9.08
C LEU A 5 -36.55 -29.58 -9.11
N PRO A 6 -36.10 -28.93 -8.02
CA PRO A 6 -35.45 -27.63 -8.10
C PRO A 6 -33.94 -27.84 -8.06
N ILE A 7 -33.32 -28.22 -9.19
CA ILE A 7 -31.86 -28.34 -9.28
C ILE A 7 -31.44 -27.78 -10.64
N LEU A 8 -31.40 -26.44 -10.78
CA LEU A 8 -30.53 -25.79 -11.77
C LEU A 8 -30.42 -24.28 -11.56
N VAL A 9 -30.19 -23.82 -10.33
CA VAL A 9 -29.57 -22.50 -10.11
C VAL A 9 -28.50 -22.68 -9.05
N LEU A 10 -27.58 -23.62 -9.30
CA LEU A 10 -26.21 -23.50 -8.82
C LEU A 10 -25.59 -22.37 -9.64
N VAL A 11 -26.00 -21.12 -9.36
CA VAL A 11 -25.21 -19.95 -9.71
C VAL A 11 -23.99 -20.07 -8.81
N LEU A 12 -23.04 -20.80 -9.35
CA LEU A 12 -21.61 -20.61 -9.24
C LEU A 12 -21.39 -19.10 -9.24
N THR A 13 -21.47 -18.47 -8.07
CA THR A 13 -20.78 -17.21 -7.85
C THR A 13 -19.33 -17.61 -8.00
N ALA A 14 -18.85 -17.60 -9.25
CA ALA A 14 -17.45 -17.39 -9.50
C ALA A 14 -17.13 -16.18 -8.63
N SER A 15 -16.33 -16.40 -7.59
CA SER A 15 -15.60 -15.34 -6.95
C SER A 15 -14.79 -14.75 -8.08
N PHE A 16 -15.39 -13.82 -8.82
CA PHE A 16 -14.70 -12.94 -9.72
C PHE A 16 -13.81 -12.15 -8.78
N GLY A 17 -12.60 -12.68 -8.56
CA GLY A 17 -11.54 -11.95 -7.93
C GLY A 17 -11.31 -10.76 -8.84
N TRP A 18 -11.62 -9.58 -8.33
CA TRP A 18 -11.26 -8.33 -8.96
C TRP A 18 -9.73 -8.31 -8.87
N SER A 19 -9.07 -8.72 -9.95
CA SER A 19 -7.61 -8.66 -10.03
C SER A 19 -7.29 -7.21 -10.32
N GLN A 20 -6.87 -6.49 -9.30
CA GLN A 20 -6.28 -5.18 -9.50
C GLN A 20 -4.84 -5.40 -9.92
N SER A 21 -4.43 -4.80 -11.03
CA SER A 21 -3.05 -4.87 -11.47
C SER A 21 -2.40 -3.50 -11.44
N SER A 22 -1.25 -3.43 -10.79
CA SER A 22 -0.32 -2.33 -10.96
C SER A 22 0.97 -2.90 -11.55
N THR A 23 1.60 -2.16 -12.47
CA THR A 23 2.79 -2.68 -13.14
C THR A 23 3.76 -1.55 -13.44
N VAL A 24 5.04 -1.82 -13.18
CA VAL A 24 6.14 -1.00 -13.67
C VAL A 24 6.79 -1.70 -14.84
N GLN A 25 6.86 -1.01 -15.99
CA GLN A 25 7.42 -1.54 -17.23
C GLN A 25 8.64 -0.73 -17.66
N LEU A 26 9.70 -1.41 -18.07
CA LEU A 26 10.81 -0.80 -18.78
C LEU A 26 10.37 -0.55 -20.23
N VAL A 27 10.29 0.72 -20.63
CA VAL A 27 9.94 1.12 -22.00
C VAL A 27 11.20 1.12 -22.88
N SER A 28 12.28 1.68 -22.37
CA SER A 28 13.58 1.69 -23.04
C SER A 28 14.71 1.92 -22.04
N GLU A 29 15.90 1.45 -22.41
CA GLU A 29 17.13 1.62 -21.65
C GLU A 29 18.29 1.84 -22.63
N ASP A 30 19.03 2.91 -22.42
CA ASP A 30 20.26 3.26 -23.11
C ASP A 30 21.34 3.58 -22.06
N GLU A 31 22.60 3.75 -22.47
CA GLU A 31 23.74 3.95 -21.55
C GLU A 31 23.56 5.10 -20.54
N THR A 32 22.77 6.12 -20.89
CA THR A 32 22.55 7.32 -20.08
C THR A 32 21.10 7.54 -19.66
N THR A 33 20.16 6.69 -20.09
CA THR A 33 18.73 6.98 -19.96
C THR A 33 17.92 5.71 -19.77
N THR A 34 17.12 5.68 -18.72
CA THR A 34 16.14 4.63 -18.44
C THR A 34 14.74 5.24 -18.49
N VAL A 35 13.87 4.71 -19.34
CA VAL A 35 12.47 5.15 -19.44
C VAL A 35 11.59 4.09 -18.82
N LEU A 36 10.94 4.46 -17.71
CA LEU A 36 9.97 3.62 -17.02
C LEU A 36 8.55 4.10 -17.29
N ARG A 37 7.62 3.15 -17.36
CA ARG A 37 6.18 3.39 -17.38
C ARG A 37 5.56 2.76 -16.14
N PHE A 38 4.81 3.58 -15.41
CA PHE A 38 4.00 3.16 -14.28
C PHE A 38 2.54 3.06 -14.76
N LEU A 39 1.92 1.91 -14.53
CA LEU A 39 0.53 1.63 -14.84
C LEU A 39 -0.20 1.26 -13.55
N VAL A 40 -1.36 1.88 -13.34
CA VAL A 40 -2.30 1.58 -12.27
C VAL A 40 -3.64 1.33 -12.97
N ASP A 41 -4.05 0.07 -13.06
CA ASP A 41 -5.27 -0.29 -13.81
C ASP A 41 -6.53 -0.02 -12.99
N ASP A 42 -6.46 -0.23 -11.68
CA ASP A 42 -7.57 -0.04 -10.74
C ASP A 42 -7.08 0.22 -9.30
N PHE A 43 -7.97 0.67 -8.42
CA PHE A 43 -7.70 0.88 -6.99
C PHE A 43 -8.89 0.45 -6.14
N VAL A 44 -8.67 -0.10 -4.94
CA VAL A 44 -9.75 -0.31 -3.96
C VAL A 44 -9.92 0.95 -3.13
N ALA A 45 -11.15 1.44 -3.02
CA ALA A 45 -11.54 2.43 -2.01
C ALA A 45 -12.34 1.75 -0.90
N GLN A 46 -11.78 1.70 0.30
CA GLN A 46 -12.45 1.16 1.49
C GLN A 46 -12.99 2.32 2.34
N SER A 47 -14.30 2.34 2.57
CA SER A 47 -14.91 3.31 3.48
C SER A 47 -14.53 2.99 4.93
N VAL A 48 -14.04 4.00 5.64
CA VAL A 48 -13.69 3.93 7.06
C VAL A 48 -14.31 5.09 7.82
N GLN A 49 -14.64 4.84 9.08
CA GLN A 49 -15.21 5.85 9.96
C GLN A 49 -14.09 6.55 10.72
N THR A 50 -13.96 7.85 10.54
CA THR A 50 -13.02 8.71 11.26
C THR A 50 -13.78 9.63 12.22
N PRO A 51 -13.12 10.23 13.23
CA PRO A 51 -13.75 11.24 14.08
C PRO A 51 -14.33 12.45 13.32
N SER A 52 -13.83 12.71 12.11
CA SER A 52 -14.27 13.81 11.24
C SER A 52 -15.41 13.42 10.28
N GLY A 53 -15.77 12.13 10.21
CA GLY A 53 -16.77 11.61 9.29
C GLY A 53 -16.31 10.38 8.51
N GLU A 54 -17.10 10.00 7.50
CA GLU A 54 -16.74 8.95 6.55
C GLU A 54 -15.59 9.41 5.66
N ALA A 55 -14.54 8.60 5.56
CA ALA A 55 -13.40 8.81 4.67
C ALA A 55 -13.03 7.49 3.98
N PHE A 56 -12.11 7.54 3.03
CA PHE A 56 -11.70 6.40 2.23
C PHE A 56 -10.20 6.10 2.41
N SER A 57 -9.90 4.82 2.61
CA SER A 57 -8.55 4.26 2.47
C SER A 57 -8.38 3.76 1.04
N ILE A 58 -7.28 4.15 0.38
CA ILE A 58 -7.00 3.81 -1.02
C ILE A 58 -5.89 2.78 -1.07
N GLU A 59 -6.16 1.65 -1.71
CA GLU A 59 -5.21 0.58 -1.92
C GLU A 59 -5.02 0.33 -3.42
N ILE A 60 -3.77 0.08 -3.81
CA ILE A 60 -3.40 -0.42 -5.15
C ILE A 60 -2.47 -1.62 -4.95
N GLU A 61 -2.43 -2.53 -5.92
CA GLU A 61 -1.46 -3.63 -5.91
C GLU A 61 -0.03 -3.06 -5.84
N ASP A 62 0.84 -3.67 -5.03
CA ASP A 62 2.23 -3.23 -4.78
C ASP A 62 2.40 -1.77 -4.30
N GLY A 63 1.30 -1.12 -3.92
CA GLY A 63 1.27 0.23 -3.36
C GLY A 63 1.77 0.25 -1.92
N THR A 64 2.52 1.30 -1.59
CA THR A 64 2.95 1.59 -0.22
C THR A 64 2.50 2.98 0.20
N PRO A 65 2.08 3.20 1.46
CA PRO A 65 1.58 4.49 1.91
C PRO A 65 2.65 5.58 1.84
N ILE A 66 2.23 6.81 1.54
CA ILE A 66 3.08 7.99 1.67
C ILE A 66 3.15 8.31 3.17
N MET A 67 4.16 7.77 3.86
CA MET A 67 4.41 7.89 5.31
C MET A 67 4.71 9.33 5.77
N LYS A 68 3.75 10.24 5.59
CA LYS A 68 3.84 11.65 5.95
C LYS A 68 2.65 11.98 6.83
N ALA A 69 2.91 12.12 8.13
CA ALA A 69 1.87 12.35 9.13
C ALA A 69 0.97 13.55 8.76
N GLY A 70 -0.35 13.32 8.79
CA GLY A 70 -1.36 14.36 8.53
C GLY A 70 -1.58 14.73 7.06
N ALA A 71 -0.81 14.20 6.10
CA ALA A 71 -1.15 14.27 4.68
C ALA A 71 -2.16 13.17 4.33
N PRO A 72 -2.94 13.29 3.24
CA PRO A 72 -3.77 12.17 2.76
C PRO A 72 -2.94 10.90 2.57
N ASP A 73 -3.44 9.77 3.05
CA ASP A 73 -2.80 8.46 2.89
C ASP A 73 -3.07 7.93 1.49
N LEU A 74 -2.17 8.26 0.57
CA LEU A 74 -2.22 7.77 -0.80
C LEU A 74 -1.10 6.75 -1.04
N PRO A 75 -1.39 5.64 -1.74
CA PRO A 75 -0.38 4.67 -2.05
C PRO A 75 0.56 5.16 -3.16
N LYS A 76 1.79 4.66 -3.13
CA LYS A 76 2.88 4.95 -4.06
C LYS A 76 3.45 3.64 -4.59
N LEU A 77 3.72 3.60 -5.88
CA LEU A 77 4.54 2.56 -6.51
C LEU A 77 6.01 2.93 -6.46
N THR A 78 6.86 1.93 -6.25
CA THR A 78 8.31 2.10 -6.19
C THR A 78 8.96 1.11 -7.14
N ALA A 79 10.00 1.56 -7.86
CA ALA A 79 10.82 0.72 -8.69
C ALA A 79 12.29 1.00 -8.42
N SER A 80 13.09 -0.06 -8.42
CA SER A 80 14.54 0.02 -8.28
C SER A 80 15.18 -0.11 -9.65
N ILE A 81 16.07 0.82 -9.99
CA ILE A 81 16.85 0.78 -11.23
C ILE A 81 18.33 0.85 -10.92
N LEU A 82 19.14 0.22 -11.78
CA LEU A 82 20.58 0.40 -11.75
C LEU A 82 20.90 1.69 -12.50
N ILE A 83 21.44 2.65 -11.78
CA ILE A 83 21.91 3.91 -12.37
C ILE A 83 23.40 3.74 -12.63
N GLY A 84 23.83 4.07 -13.84
CA GLY A 84 25.23 4.05 -14.25
C GLY A 84 26.04 5.15 -13.56
N ASP A 85 26.78 5.94 -14.32
CA ASP A 85 27.57 7.01 -13.75
C ASP A 85 26.68 8.07 -13.04
N LEU A 86 27.00 8.33 -11.78
CA LEU A 86 26.13 9.02 -10.82
C LEU A 86 26.20 10.55 -10.92
N GLU A 87 27.08 11.09 -11.78
CA GLU A 87 27.50 12.47 -11.61
C GLU A 87 26.34 13.46 -11.76
N HIS A 88 25.34 13.23 -12.63
CA HIS A 88 24.14 14.08 -12.71
C HIS A 88 22.88 13.32 -13.18
N THR A 89 22.21 12.58 -12.28
CA THR A 89 20.90 11.97 -12.60
C THR A 89 19.75 12.94 -12.37
N VAL A 90 18.87 13.09 -13.37
CA VAL A 90 17.64 13.90 -13.28
C VAL A 90 16.44 13.02 -13.60
N VAL A 91 15.39 13.15 -12.78
CA VAL A 91 14.09 12.50 -13.04
C VAL A 91 13.16 13.52 -13.68
N SER A 92 12.50 13.13 -14.77
CA SER A 92 11.50 13.98 -15.44
C SER A 92 10.28 13.16 -15.85
N VAL A 93 9.11 13.79 -15.86
CA VAL A 93 7.87 13.18 -16.34
C VAL A 93 7.73 13.48 -17.82
N ILE A 94 7.87 12.46 -18.66
CA ILE A 94 7.75 12.59 -20.12
C ILE A 94 6.28 12.67 -20.54
N SER A 95 5.41 11.92 -19.87
CA SER A 95 3.98 11.85 -20.14
C SER A 95 3.23 11.42 -18.88
N SER A 96 2.00 11.93 -18.70
CA SER A 96 1.10 11.51 -17.64
C SER A 96 -0.35 11.47 -18.14
N GLN A 97 -1.13 10.55 -17.58
CA GLN A 97 -2.56 10.46 -17.78
C GLN A 97 -3.20 10.15 -16.42
N TYR A 98 -4.30 10.82 -16.11
CA TYR A 98 -5.00 10.68 -14.83
C TYR A 98 -6.50 10.84 -15.02
N THR A 99 -7.27 10.35 -14.05
CA THR A 99 -8.72 10.53 -13.95
C THR A 99 -9.04 11.16 -12.61
N ASP A 100 -9.86 12.22 -12.62
CA ASP A 100 -10.28 12.91 -11.40
C ASP A 100 -11.48 12.22 -10.75
N TYR A 101 -11.39 11.98 -9.44
CA TYR A 101 -12.48 11.44 -8.62
C TYR A 101 -12.90 12.48 -7.56
N PRO A 102 -13.83 13.40 -7.89
CA PRO A 102 -14.24 14.46 -6.98
C PRO A 102 -15.08 13.90 -5.81
N GLY A 103 -14.95 14.53 -4.64
CA GLY A 103 -15.78 14.21 -3.47
C GLY A 103 -15.32 13.00 -2.66
N LEU A 104 -14.12 12.48 -2.92
CA LEU A 104 -13.50 11.42 -2.13
C LEU A 104 -12.67 12.04 -1.00
N ASP A 105 -13.13 11.92 0.24
CA ASP A 105 -12.34 12.33 1.41
C ASP A 105 -11.40 11.20 1.81
N ILE A 106 -10.10 11.48 1.91
CA ILE A 106 -9.07 10.45 2.12
C ILE A 106 -8.59 10.51 3.56
N VAL A 107 -8.40 9.34 4.16
CA VAL A 107 -7.88 9.24 5.51
C VAL A 107 -6.52 9.94 5.65
N PRO A 108 -6.24 10.59 6.79
CA PRO A 108 -4.90 11.11 7.04
C PRO A 108 -3.92 9.94 7.26
N SER A 109 -2.72 10.05 6.70
CA SER A 109 -1.64 9.11 6.95
C SER A 109 -1.20 9.23 8.42
N GLU A 110 -1.12 8.08 9.09
CA GLU A 110 -0.63 7.91 10.46
C GLU A 110 0.88 8.24 10.60
N GLY A 111 1.61 8.29 9.48
CA GLY A 111 3.05 8.52 9.46
C GLY A 111 3.85 7.35 10.05
N GLN A 112 5.14 7.60 10.34
CA GLN A 112 5.99 6.59 10.98
C GLN A 112 5.76 6.60 12.49
N SER A 113 5.19 5.52 13.03
CA SER A 113 5.20 5.29 14.47
C SER A 113 6.54 4.65 14.88
N LEU A 114 7.22 5.26 15.86
CA LEU A 114 8.30 4.58 16.55
C LEU A 114 7.66 3.58 17.53
N PRO A 115 8.16 2.33 17.62
CA PRO A 115 7.73 1.42 18.67
C PRO A 115 7.90 2.11 20.02
N GLU A 116 6.80 2.31 20.76
CA GLU A 116 6.86 2.83 22.12
C GLU A 116 7.69 1.84 22.96
N TYR A 117 8.78 2.31 23.55
CA TYR A 117 9.52 1.53 24.54
C TYR A 117 8.61 1.37 25.77
N ARG A 118 7.86 0.26 25.83
CA ARG A 118 7.15 -0.14 27.04
C ARG A 118 8.14 -0.91 27.91
N PRO A 119 8.65 -0.34 29.02
CA PRO A 119 9.42 -1.13 29.96
C PRO A 119 8.51 -2.26 30.44
N CYS A 120 8.94 -3.51 30.24
CA CYS A 120 8.30 -4.62 30.92
C CYS A 120 8.45 -4.34 32.42
N ASN A 121 7.33 -4.12 33.11
CA ASN A 121 7.31 -3.93 34.54
C ASN A 121 7.60 -5.27 35.22
N GLY A 122 8.85 -5.70 35.13
CA GLY A 122 9.44 -6.76 35.93
C GLY A 122 10.41 -6.09 36.89
N SER A 123 10.04 -6.04 38.16
CA SER A 123 10.94 -5.64 39.24
C SER A 123 12.17 -6.56 39.24
N ILE A 124 13.31 -6.01 38.82
CA ILE A 124 14.61 -6.66 38.96
C ILE A 124 14.96 -6.77 40.44
N HIS A 125 14.61 -7.90 41.06
CA HIS A 125 15.14 -8.27 42.37
C HIS A 125 16.61 -8.68 42.18
N LEU A 126 17.53 -7.75 42.45
CA LEU A 126 18.96 -8.06 42.53
C LEU A 126 19.18 -9.04 43.69
N TRP A 127 19.47 -10.31 43.37
CA TRP A 127 19.95 -11.28 44.35
C TRP A 127 21.37 -10.87 44.77
N SER A 128 21.52 -10.23 45.93
CA SER A 128 22.82 -10.06 46.57
C SER A 128 23.16 -11.31 47.37
N GLY A 129 24.01 -12.18 46.83
CA GLY A 129 24.45 -13.38 47.53
C GLY A 129 25.56 -14.11 46.78
N ILE A 130 26.80 -13.70 47.01
CA ILE A 130 27.98 -14.54 46.74
C ILE A 130 28.37 -15.16 48.10
N PRO A 131 28.34 -16.49 48.26
CA PRO A 131 28.88 -17.13 49.45
C PRO A 131 30.41 -17.13 49.39
N GLY A 132 31.02 -16.98 50.56
CA GLY A 132 32.42 -16.61 50.73
C GLY A 132 33.48 -17.60 50.26
N GLY A 133 34.70 -17.07 50.22
CA GLY A 133 35.99 -17.74 50.17
C GLY A 133 37.04 -16.79 50.74
#